data_AF-A0A645D1F1-F1
#
_entry.id   AF-A0A645D1F1-F1
#
_cell.length_a   1.000
_cell.length_b   1.000
_cell.length_c   1.000
_cell.angle_alpha   90.00
_cell.angle_beta   90.00
_cell.angle_gamma   90.00
#
_symmetry.space_group_name_H-M   'P 1'
#
loop_
_entity.id
_entity.type
_entity.pdbx_description
1 polymer ?
#
loop_
_entity_poly.entity_id
_entity_poly.type
_entity_poly.pdbx_seq_one_letter_code
_entity_poly.pdbx_strand_id
1 'polypeptide(L)'
;MLRSFEPMGTMLRTNQYQPDAFAQLASELISRRDAPWEHFGPDTLYPPSKAKAAVWDRAEAFERERQDFFERTDALAAAAQTRDQAQVQTAYAKVYDSCKSCHDDFKTK
;
A
#
# COMPACT_ATOMS: atom_id res chain seq x y z
N MET A 1 0.25 0.03 8.61
CA MET A 1 -0.25 0.35 7.26
C MET A 1 -1.74 0.08 7.13
N LEU A 2 -2.24 -1.15 7.31
CA LEU A 2 -3.68 -1.43 7.13
C LEU A 2 -4.60 -0.57 8.02
N ARG A 3 -4.23 -0.35 9.28
CA ARG A 3 -4.98 0.50 10.22
C ARG A 3 -5.14 1.96 9.75
N SER A 4 -4.26 2.47 8.89
CA SER A 4 -4.42 3.79 8.28
C SER A 4 -5.12 3.72 6.91
N PHE A 5 -4.94 2.64 6.15
CA PHE A 5 -5.50 2.49 4.81
C PHE A 5 -6.97 2.05 4.74
N GLU A 6 -7.42 1.15 5.62
CA GLU A 6 -8.79 0.61 5.59
C GLU A 6 -9.87 1.66 5.93
N PRO A 7 -9.67 2.57 6.91
CA PRO A 7 -10.65 3.61 7.19
C PRO A 7 -10.83 4.58 6.00
N MET A 8 -9.75 4.89 5.27
CA MET A 8 -9.82 5.70 4.05
C MET A 8 -10.75 5.07 3.00
N GLY A 9 -10.64 3.76 2.78
CA GLY A 9 -11.53 3.04 1.86
C GLY A 9 -12.98 2.99 2.35
N THR A 10 -13.17 2.90 3.67
CA THR A 10 -14.52 2.96 4.27
C THR A 10 -15.18 4.31 3.99
N MET A 11 -14.47 5.42 4.24
CA MET A 11 -14.97 6.78 3.95
C MET A 11 -15.42 6.93 2.50
N LEU A 12 -14.61 6.44 1.55
CA LEU A 12 -14.92 6.52 0.12
C LEU A 12 -16.12 5.66 -0.28
N ARG A 13 -16.19 4.41 0.22
CA ARG A 13 -17.26 3.47 -0.14
C ARG A 13 -18.61 3.81 0.50
N THR A 14 -18.62 4.44 1.67
CA THR A 14 -19.85 4.88 2.34
C THR A 14 -20.26 6.30 1.95
N ASN A 15 -19.50 6.96 1.07
CA ASN A 15 -19.67 8.35 0.68
C ASN A 15 -19.67 9.32 1.89
N GLN A 16 -18.87 9.00 2.92
CA GLN A 16 -18.64 9.81 4.11
C GLN A 16 -17.21 10.35 4.07
N TYR A 17 -16.85 11.00 2.97
CA TYR A 17 -15.49 11.53 2.78
C TYR A 17 -15.23 12.69 3.76
N GLN A 18 -14.20 12.52 4.58
CA GLN A 18 -13.73 13.52 5.56
C GLN A 18 -12.30 13.92 5.17
N PRO A 19 -12.10 15.07 4.50
CA PRO A 19 -10.83 15.40 3.86
C PRO A 19 -9.65 15.50 4.83
N ASP A 20 -9.84 16.11 6.01
CA ASP A 20 -8.77 16.24 7.01
C ASP A 20 -8.36 14.89 7.60
N ALA A 21 -9.35 14.06 7.96
CA ALA A 21 -9.09 12.71 8.47
C ALA A 21 -8.42 11.83 7.40
N PHE A 22 -8.86 11.94 6.14
CA PHE A 22 -8.24 11.23 5.03
C PHE A 22 -6.77 11.64 4.83
N ALA A 23 -6.48 12.94 4.83
CA ALA A 23 -5.11 13.44 4.68
C ALA A 23 -4.20 12.99 5.82
N GLN A 24 -4.69 12.97 7.06
CA GLN A 24 -3.96 12.44 8.20
C GLN A 24 -3.64 10.95 8.00
N LEU A 25 -4.63 10.14 7.65
CA LEU A 25 -4.46 8.71 7.41
C LEU A 25 -3.51 8.42 6.24
N ALA A 26 -3.56 9.21 5.17
CA ALA A 26 -2.62 9.12 4.05
C ALA A 26 -1.17 9.42 4.52
N SER A 27 -0.98 10.45 5.35
CA SER A 27 0.34 10.73 5.95
C SER A 27 0.82 9.61 6.87
N GLU A 28 -0.07 9.00 7.64
CA GLU A 28 0.26 7.84 8.49
C GLU A 28 0.58 6.58 7.69
N LEU A 29 0.01 6.43 6.49
CA LEU A 29 0.41 5.37 5.56
C LEU A 29 1.84 5.62 5.07
N ILE A 30 2.16 6.85 4.66
CA ILE A 30 3.51 7.24 4.22
C ILE A 30 4.54 6.96 5.31
N SER A 31 4.29 7.35 6.56
CA SER A 31 5.28 7.16 7.64
C SER A 31 5.55 5.70 8.00
N ARG A 32 4.73 4.76 7.51
CA ARG A 32 4.81 3.33 7.83
C ARG A 32 5.21 2.47 6.64
N ARG A 33 5.22 3.04 5.43
CA ARG A 33 5.35 2.28 4.18
C ARG A 33 6.69 1.60 3.99
N ASP A 34 7.74 2.13 4.64
CA ASP A 34 9.11 1.61 4.52
C ASP A 34 9.41 0.42 5.44
N ALA A 35 8.67 0.31 6.55
CA ALA A 35 8.94 -0.67 7.60
C ALA A 35 8.97 -2.15 7.16
N PRO A 36 8.14 -2.62 6.21
CA PRO A 36 8.13 -4.05 5.85
C PRO A 36 9.40 -4.52 5.14
N TRP A 37 10.07 -3.65 4.40
CA TRP A 37 11.06 -4.08 3.39
C TRP A 37 12.32 -4.66 4.00
N GLU A 38 12.71 -4.17 5.18
CA GLU A 38 13.86 -4.65 5.94
C GLU A 38 13.72 -6.12 6.38
N HIS A 39 12.50 -6.69 6.34
CA HIS A 39 12.24 -8.08 6.73
C HIS A 39 12.40 -9.09 5.58
N PHE A 40 12.59 -8.64 4.34
CA PHE A 40 12.78 -9.50 3.18
C PHE A 40 14.27 -9.73 2.86
N GLY A 41 15.03 -10.15 3.88
CA GLY A 41 16.45 -10.51 3.74
C GLY A 41 16.67 -11.94 3.22
N PRO A 42 17.93 -12.33 2.94
CA PRO A 42 18.29 -13.72 2.71
C PRO A 42 17.84 -14.61 3.87
N ASP A 43 17.48 -15.86 3.57
CA ASP A 43 17.10 -16.87 4.55
C ASP A 43 15.88 -16.52 5.45
N THR A 44 15.03 -15.57 5.06
CA THR A 44 13.79 -15.24 5.81
C THR A 44 12.54 -16.01 5.35
N LEU A 45 12.72 -17.01 4.48
CA LEU A 45 11.67 -17.95 4.07
C LEU A 45 11.52 -19.12 5.05
N TYR A 46 11.03 -18.84 6.25
CA TYR A 46 10.70 -19.90 7.22
C TYR A 46 9.40 -19.58 7.97
N PRO A 47 8.69 -20.59 8.50
CA PRO A 47 7.46 -20.37 9.25
C PRO A 47 7.68 -19.42 10.44
N PRO A 48 6.73 -18.50 10.73
CA PRO A 48 5.39 -18.38 10.15
C PRO A 48 5.28 -17.42 8.95
N SER A 49 6.28 -17.35 8.05
CA SER A 49 6.21 -16.49 6.88
C SER A 49 5.06 -16.84 5.93
N LYS A 50 4.40 -15.79 5.41
CA LYS A 50 3.41 -15.87 4.33
C LYS A 50 4.00 -15.50 2.97
N ALA A 51 5.28 -15.14 2.90
CA ALA A 51 5.97 -14.88 1.64
C ALA A 51 6.08 -16.17 0.81
N LYS A 52 5.95 -16.07 -0.51
CA LYS A 52 6.30 -17.13 -1.45
C LYS A 52 7.79 -17.08 -1.76
N ALA A 53 8.39 -18.21 -2.16
CA ALA A 53 9.77 -18.27 -2.66
C ALA A 53 10.04 -17.27 -3.80
N ALA A 54 9.00 -16.95 -4.58
CA ALA A 54 8.99 -15.93 -5.62
C ALA A 54 9.57 -14.57 -5.18
N VAL A 55 9.53 -14.20 -3.90
CA VAL A 55 10.15 -12.95 -3.40
C VAL A 55 11.65 -12.93 -3.70
N TRP A 56 12.34 -14.05 -3.48
CA TRP A 56 13.78 -14.17 -3.72
C TRP A 56 14.08 -14.64 -5.15
N ASP A 57 13.32 -15.58 -5.69
CA ASP A 57 13.52 -16.10 -7.05
C ASP A 57 13.27 -15.04 -8.13
N ARG A 58 12.40 -14.06 -7.85
CA ARG A 58 12.05 -12.95 -8.75
C ARG A 58 12.30 -11.60 -8.09
N ALA A 59 13.45 -11.45 -7.44
CA ALA A 59 13.82 -10.27 -6.66
C ALA A 59 13.62 -8.94 -7.42
N GLU A 60 13.97 -8.88 -8.70
CA GLU A 60 13.74 -7.66 -9.51
C GLU A 60 12.26 -7.31 -9.69
N ALA A 61 11.40 -8.33 -9.84
CA ALA A 61 9.96 -8.11 -9.95
C ALA A 61 9.36 -7.66 -8.62
N PHE A 62 9.83 -8.24 -7.51
CA PHE A 62 9.44 -7.81 -6.17
C PHE A 62 9.88 -6.37 -5.89
N GLU A 63 11.08 -5.99 -6.31
CA GLU A 63 11.58 -4.61 -6.21
C GLU A 63 10.75 -3.63 -7.05
N ARG A 64 10.30 -4.03 -8.23
CA ARG A 64 9.37 -3.20 -9.04
C ARG A 64 8.03 -2.98 -8.34
N GLU A 65 7.45 -4.02 -7.74
CA GLU A 65 6.22 -3.88 -6.94
C GLU A 65 6.42 -2.92 -5.74
N ARG A 66 7.58 -2.99 -5.08
CA ARG A 66 7.94 -2.08 -3.99
C ARG A 66 8.01 -0.63 -4.47
N GLN A 67 8.67 -0.38 -5.60
CA GLN A 67 8.78 0.96 -6.19
C GLN A 67 7.42 1.51 -6.62
N ASP A 68 6.59 0.69 -7.28
CA ASP A 68 5.23 1.09 -7.66
C ASP A 68 4.40 1.45 -6.42
N PHE A 69 4.47 0.65 -5.35
CA PHE A 69 3.79 0.94 -4.09
C PHE A 69 4.18 2.31 -3.51
N PHE A 70 5.46 2.68 -3.55
CA PHE A 70 5.88 4.02 -3.12
C PHE A 70 5.32 5.12 -4.02
N GLU A 71 5.42 4.96 -5.34
CA GLU A 71 4.87 5.94 -6.28
C GLU A 71 3.36 6.13 -6.06
N ARG A 72 2.60 5.04 -5.87
CA ARG A 72 1.15 5.10 -5.64
C ARG A 72 0.82 5.76 -4.30
N THR A 73 1.58 5.46 -3.25
CA THR A 73 1.34 6.06 -1.94
C THR A 73 1.71 7.55 -1.91
N ASP A 74 2.79 7.96 -2.60
CA ASP A 74 3.12 9.39 -2.80
C ASP A 74 2.01 10.12 -3.55
N ALA A 75 1.51 9.53 -4.64
CA ALA A 75 0.40 10.09 -5.40
C ALA A 75 -0.89 10.19 -4.56
N LEU A 76 -1.17 9.22 -3.69
CA LEU A 76 -2.29 9.27 -2.76
C LEU A 76 -2.14 10.42 -1.74
N ALA A 77 -0.94 10.60 -1.17
CA ALA A 77 -0.68 11.67 -0.24
C ALA A 77 -0.83 13.06 -0.91
N ALA A 78 -0.36 13.21 -2.15
CA ALA A 78 -0.56 14.42 -2.94
C ALA A 78 -2.05 14.66 -3.28
N ALA A 79 -2.77 13.63 -3.72
CA ALA A 79 -4.20 13.72 -4.00
C ALA A 79 -4.99 14.12 -2.75
N ALA A 80 -4.63 13.61 -1.58
CA ALA A 80 -5.29 13.97 -0.32
C ALA A 80 -5.21 15.48 -0.01
N GLN A 81 -4.14 16.18 -0.43
CA GLN A 81 -4.02 17.63 -0.25
C GLN A 81 -4.98 18.43 -1.11
N THR A 82 -5.45 17.87 -2.22
CA THR A 82 -6.41 18.55 -3.12
C THR A 82 -7.81 18.66 -2.51
N ARG A 83 -8.13 17.80 -1.53
CA ARG A 83 -9.47 17.66 -0.92
C ARG A 83 -10.57 17.31 -1.92
N ASP A 84 -10.19 16.89 -3.13
CA ASP A 84 -11.10 16.45 -4.17
C ASP A 84 -11.34 14.94 -4.03
N GLN A 85 -12.57 14.58 -3.69
CA GLN A 85 -12.96 13.19 -3.47
C GLN A 85 -12.74 12.30 -4.70
N ALA A 86 -12.95 12.80 -5.93
CA ALA A 86 -12.79 12.02 -7.14
C ALA A 86 -11.31 11.74 -7.45
N GLN A 87 -10.45 12.74 -7.25
CA GLN A 87 -8.99 12.57 -7.36
C GLN A 87 -8.47 11.59 -6.31
N VAL A 88 -8.93 11.75 -5.06
CA VAL A 88 -8.57 10.87 -3.95
C VAL A 88 -9.03 9.43 -4.19
N GLN A 89 -10.25 9.23 -4.67
CA GLN A 89 -10.78 7.90 -4.98
C GLN A 89 -9.95 7.20 -6.06
N THR A 90 -9.55 7.93 -7.11
CA THR A 90 -8.69 7.41 -8.17
C THR A 90 -7.31 7.01 -7.63
N ALA A 91 -6.69 7.84 -6.80
CA ALA A 91 -5.40 7.54 -6.21
C ALA A 91 -5.47 6.37 -5.19
N TYR A 92 -6.55 6.31 -4.41
CA TYR A 92 -6.78 5.22 -3.45
C TYR A 92 -6.89 3.86 -4.16
N ALA A 93 -7.64 3.81 -5.28
CA ALA A 93 -7.77 2.60 -6.09
C ALA A 93 -6.41 2.11 -6.60
N LYS A 94 -5.53 3.00 -7.05
CA LYS A 94 -4.18 2.63 -7.50
C LYS A 94 -3.31 2.04 -6.38
N VAL A 95 -3.40 2.57 -5.15
CA VAL A 95 -2.69 1.97 -4.00
C VAL A 95 -3.27 0.60 -3.67
N TYR A 96 -4.60 0.45 -3.72
CA TYR A 96 -5.26 -0.84 -3.53
C TYR A 96 -4.78 -1.88 -4.55
N ASP A 97 -4.73 -1.51 -5.82
CA ASP A 97 -4.27 -2.39 -6.90
C ASP A 97 -2.80 -2.78 -6.74
N SER A 98 -1.94 -1.86 -6.30
CA SER A 98 -0.54 -2.16 -5.95
C SER A 98 -0.44 -3.16 -4.80
N CYS A 99 -1.24 -3.00 -3.73
CA CYS A 99 -1.31 -3.99 -2.64
C CYS A 99 -1.74 -5.36 -3.17
N LYS A 100 -2.71 -5.39 -4.09
CA LYS A 100 -3.25 -6.60 -4.67
C LYS A 100 -2.22 -7.30 -5.58
N SER A 101 -1.59 -6.56 -6.49
CA SER A 101 -0.60 -7.07 -7.45
C SER A 101 0.54 -7.79 -6.72
N CYS A 102 1.17 -7.10 -5.77
CA CYS A 102 2.24 -7.68 -4.97
C CYS A 102 1.77 -8.92 -4.19
N HIS A 103 0.60 -8.88 -3.56
CA HIS A 103 0.10 -10.02 -2.79
C HIS A 103 -0.30 -11.22 -3.66
N ASP A 104 -0.87 -11.01 -4.84
CA ASP A 104 -1.22 -12.09 -5.78
C ASP A 104 0.03 -12.89 -6.16
N ASP A 105 1.13 -12.18 -6.40
CA ASP A 105 2.36 -12.74 -6.91
C ASP A 105 3.31 -13.27 -5.82
N PHE A 106 3.39 -12.58 -4.68
CA PHE A 106 4.43 -12.80 -3.68
C PHE A 106 3.94 -13.25 -2.30
N LYS A 107 2.63 -13.24 -2.03
CA LYS A 107 2.05 -13.65 -0.74
C LYS A 107 1.15 -14.87 -0.88
N THR A 108 1.29 -15.83 0.03
CA THR A 108 0.33 -16.94 0.17
C THR A 108 -1.00 -16.44 0.74
N LYS A 109 -2.08 -17.16 0.42
CA LYS A 109 -3.42 -16.84 0.93
C LYS A 109 -3.49 -16.97 2.46
#